data_AF-A0AB35M1C5-F1
#
_entry.id   AF-A0AB35M1C5-F1
#
_cell.length_a   1.000
_cell.length_b   1.000
_cell.length_c   1.000
_cell.angle_alpha   90.00
_cell.angle_beta   90.00
_cell.angle_gamma   90.00
#
_symmetry.space_group_name_H-M   'P 1'
#
loop_
_entity.id
_entity.type
_entity.pdbx_description
1 polymer ?
#
loop_
_entity_poly.entity_id
_entity_poly.type
_entity_poly.pdbx_seq_one_letter_code
_entity_poly.pdbx_strand_id
1 'polypeptide(L)' 'SSSFDDVSNEQIEQIEFALNHRPRKTLGWYTPSEVMAGFYTVALAA' A
#
# COMPACT_ATOMS: atom_id res chain seq x y z
N SER A 1 18.27 19.38 7.47
CA SER A 1 17.95 18.02 7.03
C SER A 1 17.30 17.32 8.20
N SER A 2 16.13 16.70 8.02
CA SER A 2 15.51 15.89 9.08
C SER A 2 16.04 14.47 8.96
N SER A 3 16.59 13.93 10.04
CA SER A 3 17.04 12.54 10.07
C SER A 3 15.86 11.58 10.28
N PHE A 4 15.98 10.38 9.73
CA PHE A 4 15.04 9.28 9.91
C PHE A 4 15.66 8.09 10.67
N ASP A 5 16.81 8.30 11.32
CA ASP A 5 17.56 7.23 12.01
C ASP A 5 16.75 6.53 13.11
N ASP A 6 15.76 7.22 13.70
CA ASP A 6 14.91 6.69 14.77
C ASP A 6 13.61 6.04 14.25
N VAL A 7 13.38 5.98 12.93
CA VAL A 7 12.19 5.35 12.37
C VAL A 7 12.38 3.84 12.38
N SER A 8 11.58 3.15 13.20
CA SER A 8 11.62 1.69 13.30
C SER A 8 10.91 1.02 12.12
N ASN A 9 11.29 -0.23 11.82
CA ASN A 9 10.61 -1.01 10.78
C ASN A 9 9.13 -1.22 11.10
N GLU A 10 8.77 -1.38 12.37
CA GLU A 10 7.38 -1.52 12.79
C GLU A 10 6.56 -0.25 12.49
N GLN A 11 7.17 0.92 12.64
CA GLN A 11 6.51 2.19 12.27
C GLN A 11 6.32 2.27 10.75
N ILE A 12 7.30 1.82 9.97
CA ILE A 12 7.19 1.76 8.51
C ILE A 12 6.06 0.81 8.12
N GLU A 13 6.01 -0.41 8.68
CA GLU A 13 4.97 -1.40 8.39
C GLU A 13 3.57 -0.88 8.73
N GLN A 14 3.41 -0.20 9.87
CA GLN A 14 2.14 0.42 10.25
C GLN A 14 1.70 1.48 9.25
N ILE A 15 2.64 2.32 8.78
CA ILE A 15 2.37 3.34 7.77
C ILE A 15 2.00 2.68 6.43
N GLU A 16 2.77 1.69 5.99
CA GLU A 16 2.48 0.95 4.75
C GLU A 16 1.11 0.28 4.80
N PHE A 17 0.77 -0.36 5.92
CA PHE A 17 -0.53 -0.97 6.11
C PHE A 17 -1.65 0.08 6.00
N ALA A 18 -1.54 1.18 6.74
CA ALA A 18 -2.51 2.27 6.74
C ALA A 18 -2.66 2.93 5.35
N LEU A 19 -1.56 3.06 4.61
CA LEU A 19 -1.58 3.59 3.27
C LEU A 19 -2.20 2.61 2.29
N ASN A 20 -1.82 1.34 2.29
CA ASN A 20 -2.18 0.41 1.22
C ASN A 20 -3.53 -0.27 1.43
N HIS A 21 -4.05 -0.33 2.66
CA HIS A 21 -5.32 -0.98 2.99
C HIS A 21 -6.47 -0.01 3.29
N ARG A 22 -6.27 1.29 3.03
CA ARG A 22 -7.32 2.29 3.20
C ARG A 22 -8.11 2.52 1.89
N PRO A 23 -9.44 2.40 1.91
CA PRO A 23 -10.32 2.79 0.80
C PRO A 23 -10.08 4.22 0.31
N ARG A 24 -10.00 4.42 -1.01
CA ARG A 24 -9.81 5.73 -1.64
C ARG A 24 -10.94 6.07 -2.60
N LYS A 25 -11.53 7.27 -2.47
CA LYS A 25 -12.58 7.78 -3.37
C LYS A 25 -12.17 7.71 -4.85
N THR A 26 -10.92 8.06 -5.15
CA THR A 26 -10.37 8.06 -6.52
C THR A 26 -10.25 6.66 -7.11
N LEU A 27 -10.16 5.63 -6.27
CA LEU A 27 -10.16 4.23 -6.67
C LEU A 27 -11.56 3.62 -6.57
N GLY A 28 -12.63 4.40 -6.62
CA GLY A 28 -13.99 3.86 -6.47
C GLY A 28 -14.27 3.27 -5.09
N TRP A 29 -13.55 3.73 -4.06
CA TRP A 29 -13.54 3.20 -2.70
C TRP A 29 -12.85 1.85 -2.51
N TYR A 30 -12.09 1.37 -3.49
CA TYR A 30 -11.15 0.27 -3.29
C TYR A 30 -9.86 0.75 -2.61
N THR A 31 -9.16 -0.20 -2.00
CA THR A 31 -7.80 -0.02 -1.47
C THR A 31 -6.77 -0.17 -2.60
N PRO A 32 -5.60 0.49 -2.50
CA PRO A 32 -4.50 0.26 -3.43
C PRO A 32 -4.13 -1.22 -3.56
N SER A 33 -4.09 -1.97 -2.45
CA SER A 33 -3.78 -3.41 -2.48
C SER A 33 -4.78 -4.20 -3.32
N GLU A 34 -6.09 -3.95 -3.19
CA GLU A 34 -7.13 -4.62 -3.98
C GLU A 34 -6.99 -4.32 -5.47
N VAL A 35 -6.72 -3.07 -5.82
CA VAL A 35 -6.52 -2.66 -7.22
C VAL A 35 -5.28 -3.33 -7.80
N MET A 36 -4.17 -3.36 -7.05
CA MET A 36 -2.92 -3.99 -7.48
C MET A 36 -3.04 -5.52 -7.64
N ALA A 37 -3.78 -6.19 -6.75
CA ALA A 37 -4.03 -7.63 -6.89
C ALA A 37 -4.69 -7.99 -8.23
N GLY A 38 -5.57 -7.12 -8.74
CA GLY A 38 -6.15 -7.25 -10.09
C GLY A 38 -5.13 -7.18 -11.22
N PHE A 39 -4.06 -6.40 -11.09
CA PHE A 39 -3.01 -6.32 -12.10
C PHE A 39 -2.06 -7.52 -12.06
N TYR A 40 -1.66 -7.96 -10.86
CA TYR A 40 -0.73 -9.10 -10.72
C TYR A 40 -1.36 -10.43 -11.13
N THR A 41 -2.66 -10.62 -10.91
CA THR A 41 -3.38 -11.82 -11.35
C THR A 41 -3.45 -11.96 -12.87
N VAL A 42 -3.59 -10.86 -13.60
CA VAL A 42 -3.55 -10.86 -15.07
C VAL A 42 -2.14 -11.17 -15.60
N ALA A 43 -1.09 -10.71 -14.92
CA ALA A 43 0.30 -10.95 -15.33
C ALA A 43 0.79 -12.39 -15.09
N LEU A 44 0.19 -13.14 -14.15
CA LEU A 44 0.53 -14.55 -13.90
C LEU A 44 -0.10 -15.52 -14.92
N ALA A 45 -1.12 -15.07 -15.65
CA ALA A 45 -1.89 -15.89 -16.60
C ALA A 45 -1.37 -15.82 -18.06
N ALA A 46 -0.17 -15.28 -18.30
CA ALA A 46 0.44 -15.11 -19.62
C ALA A 46 1.56 -16.13 -19.88
#